data_AF-A0A357YAR9-F1
#
_entry.id   AF-A0A357YAR9-F1
#
_cell.length_a   1.000
_cell.length_b   1.000
_cell.length_c   1.000
_cell.angle_alpha   90.00
_cell.angle_beta   90.00
_cell.angle_gamma   90.00
#
_symmetry.space_group_name_H-M   'P 1'
#
loop_
_entity.id
_entity.type
_entity.pdbx_description
1 polymer ?
#
loop_
_entity_poly.entity_id
_entity_poly.type
_entity_poly.pdbx_seq_one_letter_code
_entity_poly.pdbx_strand_id
1 'polypeptide(L)'
;MASSKLKFSLIAVGVLALALAGLSFFVDGPQVTQAPVQSEQTVSQASFEIDFGDGRTEAIEIEVDGTKNLFQVMKEVLTEQEIEFSYESYSGLGELITKIGDKKNGEGGNYWQFWINGNYSMVGASSYIVKPADIIEWKFTDEQQ
;
A
#
# COMPACT_ATOMS: atom_id res chain seq x y z
N MET A 1 -53.69 -14.60 4.74
CA MET A 1 -52.95 -14.46 6.02
C MET A 1 -53.01 -13.00 6.44
N ALA A 2 -53.65 -12.74 7.57
CA ALA A 2 -53.63 -11.48 8.30
C ALA A 2 -52.23 -11.29 8.95
N SER A 3 -51.77 -10.15 9.46
CA SER A 3 -52.39 -8.86 9.81
C SER A 3 -51.31 -7.78 9.78
N SER A 4 -51.66 -6.55 9.40
CA SER A 4 -50.93 -5.35 9.82
C SER A 4 -51.18 -5.10 11.31
N LYS A 5 -50.17 -4.58 12.03
CA LYS A 5 -50.37 -3.92 13.31
C LYS A 5 -49.66 -2.56 13.29
N LEU A 6 -50.49 -1.53 13.25
CA LEU A 6 -50.16 -0.14 13.52
C LEU A 6 -50.49 0.10 15.01
N LYS A 7 -49.65 0.86 15.75
CA LYS A 7 -50.04 2.11 16.46
C LYS A 7 -49.26 2.45 17.76
N PHE A 8 -48.97 3.76 17.87
CA PHE A 8 -48.92 4.65 19.06
C PHE A 8 -47.80 4.41 20.10
N SER A 9 -47.17 5.40 20.77
CA SER A 9 -47.30 6.87 20.85
C SER A 9 -46.10 7.44 21.64
N LEU A 10 -45.84 8.74 21.44
CA LEU A 10 -45.05 9.70 22.24
C LEU A 10 -45.12 9.54 23.77
N ILE A 11 -44.06 10.00 24.47
CA ILE A 11 -43.99 10.92 25.64
C ILE A 11 -42.48 11.02 26.03
N ALA A 12 -41.75 12.09 25.70
CA ALA A 12 -41.60 13.36 26.43
C ALA A 12 -40.89 13.28 27.80
N VAL A 13 -39.64 13.76 27.80
CA VAL A 13 -38.95 14.65 28.77
C VAL A 13 -39.04 14.35 30.28
N GLY A 14 -37.84 14.19 30.85
CA GLY A 14 -37.44 14.85 32.10
C GLY A 14 -37.28 13.93 33.31
N VAL A 15 -36.08 13.90 33.90
CA VAL A 15 -35.80 14.46 35.24
C VAL A 15 -34.27 14.55 35.40
N LEU A 16 -33.80 15.79 35.54
CA LEU A 16 -32.49 16.15 36.09
C LEU A 16 -32.53 15.90 37.60
N ALA A 17 -31.58 15.12 38.14
CA ALA A 17 -31.31 15.04 39.57
C ALA A 17 -29.84 15.39 39.82
N LEU A 18 -29.63 16.63 40.25
CA LEU A 18 -28.42 17.16 40.87
C LEU A 18 -28.40 16.76 42.36
N ALA A 19 -27.27 16.23 42.84
CA ALA A 19 -26.73 16.25 44.22
C ALA A 19 -25.79 15.05 44.41
N LEU A 20 -24.59 15.10 45.01
CA LEU A 20 -23.86 16.10 45.78
C LEU A 20 -22.39 15.63 45.84
N ALA A 21 -21.47 16.60 45.83
CA ALA A 21 -20.16 16.62 46.49
C ALA A 21 -19.29 15.34 46.54
N GLY A 22 -18.23 15.35 45.73
CA GLY A 22 -17.00 14.60 45.96
C GLY A 22 -15.80 15.43 45.52
N LEU A 23 -15.49 16.49 46.28
CA LEU A 23 -14.22 17.21 46.19
C LEU A 23 -13.12 16.25 46.66
N SER A 24 -12.43 15.60 45.72
CA SER A 24 -11.13 15.01 45.99
C SER A 24 -10.09 15.84 45.26
N PHE A 25 -9.42 16.69 46.05
CA PHE A 25 -8.12 17.24 45.74
C PHE A 25 -7.18 16.08 45.41
N PHE A 26 -6.93 15.84 44.13
CA PHE A 26 -5.77 15.07 43.71
C PHE A 26 -4.62 16.04 43.46
N VAL A 27 -3.66 15.93 44.37
CA VAL A 27 -2.32 16.50 44.40
C VAL A 27 -1.73 16.73 43.01
N ASP A 28 -1.29 17.97 42.80
CA ASP A 28 -0.39 18.44 41.75
C ASP A 28 0.97 17.73 41.91
N GLY A 29 1.08 16.51 41.40
CA GLY A 29 2.38 15.91 41.06
C GLY A 29 2.79 16.41 39.68
N PRO A 30 4.09 16.60 39.37
CA PRO A 30 4.50 16.99 38.04
C PRO A 30 3.94 15.97 37.05
N GLN A 31 2.96 16.42 36.25
CA GLN A 31 2.49 15.73 35.08
C GLN A 31 3.70 15.63 34.16
N VAL A 32 4.43 14.52 34.24
CA VAL A 32 5.30 14.11 33.15
C VAL A 32 4.35 13.83 32.01
N THR A 33 4.11 14.85 31.19
CA THR A 33 3.49 14.74 29.88
C THR A 33 4.38 13.78 29.10
N GLN A 34 4.12 12.48 29.19
CA GLN A 34 4.58 11.57 28.16
C GLN A 34 3.84 12.04 26.91
N ALA A 35 4.59 12.67 26.00
CA ALA A 35 4.15 12.80 24.63
C ALA A 35 3.58 11.44 24.18
N PRO A 36 2.54 11.39 23.34
CA PRO A 36 2.19 10.12 22.74
C PRO A 36 3.47 9.59 22.12
N VAL A 37 3.95 8.45 22.63
CA VAL A 37 5.01 7.69 22.00
C VAL A 37 4.37 7.26 20.71
N GLN A 38 4.50 8.10 19.68
CA GLN A 38 4.28 7.70 18.32
C GLN A 38 5.34 6.65 18.12
N SER A 39 4.93 5.40 18.29
CA SER A 39 5.69 4.24 17.85
C SER A 39 6.21 4.60 16.47
N GLU A 40 7.52 4.80 16.36
CA GLU A 40 8.23 4.69 15.11
C GLU A 40 7.98 3.26 14.64
N GLN A 41 6.82 3.01 14.04
CA GLN A 41 6.66 1.86 13.18
C GLN A 41 7.60 2.16 12.03
N THR A 42 8.80 1.60 12.10
CA THR A 42 9.67 1.47 10.94
C THR A 42 8.84 0.70 9.93
N VAL A 43 8.18 1.42 9.02
CA VAL A 43 7.27 0.84 8.02
C VAL A 43 8.15 0.15 6.99
N SER A 44 8.72 -1.02 7.33
CA SER A 44 9.60 -1.79 6.45
C SER A 44 8.82 -2.47 5.32
N GLN A 45 7.73 -1.85 4.87
CA GLN A 45 6.85 -2.35 3.84
C GLN A 45 6.72 -1.33 2.72
N ALA A 46 6.68 -1.82 1.49
CA ALA A 46 6.30 -1.12 0.29
C ALA A 46 5.19 -1.92 -0.41
N SER A 47 4.64 -1.42 -1.51
CA SER A 47 3.65 -2.16 -2.30
C SER A 47 3.99 -2.18 -3.79
N PHE A 48 3.63 -3.27 -4.44
CA PHE A 48 3.57 -3.40 -5.88
C PHE A 48 2.12 -3.39 -6.35
N GLU A 49 1.86 -2.66 -7.42
CA GLU A 49 0.63 -2.72 -8.21
C GLU A 49 1.00 -3.11 -9.64
N ILE A 50 0.62 -4.31 -10.08
CA ILE A 50 0.96 -4.86 -11.40
C ILE A 50 -0.27 -4.78 -12.28
N ASP A 51 -0.26 -3.91 -13.29
CA ASP A 51 -1.29 -3.74 -14.30
C ASP A 51 -0.87 -4.41 -15.61
N PHE A 52 -1.61 -5.42 -16.05
CA PHE A 52 -1.32 -6.19 -17.26
C PHE A 52 -1.83 -5.52 -18.56
N GLY A 53 -2.45 -4.33 -18.46
CA GLY A 53 -2.94 -3.56 -19.60
C GLY A 53 -4.21 -4.10 -20.24
N ASP A 54 -4.77 -5.20 -19.71
CA ASP A 54 -6.03 -5.82 -20.15
C ASP A 54 -7.15 -5.74 -19.09
N GLY A 55 -6.97 -4.87 -18.10
CA GLY A 55 -7.88 -4.68 -16.98
C GLY A 55 -7.63 -5.62 -15.79
N ARG A 56 -6.69 -6.57 -15.90
CA ARG A 56 -6.22 -7.35 -14.75
C ARG A 56 -5.15 -6.57 -13.98
N THR A 57 -5.28 -6.59 -12.66
CA THR A 57 -4.33 -5.96 -11.73
C THR A 57 -4.04 -6.88 -10.55
N GLU A 58 -2.79 -6.90 -10.08
CA GLU A 58 -2.38 -7.59 -8.86
C GLU A 58 -1.75 -6.59 -7.88
N ALA A 59 -2.11 -6.66 -6.60
CA ALA A 59 -1.54 -5.82 -5.55
C ALA A 59 -0.83 -6.69 -4.51
N ILE A 60 0.43 -6.38 -4.22
CA ILE A 60 1.28 -7.19 -3.35
C ILE A 60 1.99 -6.28 -2.35
N GLU A 61 1.85 -6.57 -1.06
CA GLU A 61 2.68 -5.96 -0.02
C GLU A 61 4.04 -6.66 0.04
N ILE A 62 5.10 -5.88 0.12
CA ILE A 62 6.48 -6.38 0.08
C ILE A 62 7.25 -5.87 1.30
N GLU A 63 8.00 -6.76 1.94
CA GLU A 63 8.95 -6.34 2.98
C GLU A 63 10.24 -5.82 2.34
N VAL A 64 10.71 -4.67 2.83
CA VAL A 64 11.88 -3.98 2.30
C VAL A 64 12.87 -3.66 3.40
N ASP A 65 14.12 -4.04 3.18
CA ASP A 65 15.25 -3.80 4.08
C ASP A 65 16.12 -2.60 3.65
N GLY A 66 15.78 -1.97 2.52
CA GLY A 66 16.52 -0.84 1.93
C GLY A 66 17.87 -1.20 1.32
N THR A 67 18.15 -2.49 1.08
CA THR A 67 19.41 -2.96 0.50
C THR A 67 19.28 -3.45 -0.94
N LYS A 68 18.13 -4.01 -1.30
CA LYS A 68 17.87 -4.58 -2.63
C LYS A 68 17.39 -3.52 -3.61
N ASN A 69 17.79 -3.67 -4.87
CA ASN A 69 17.23 -2.86 -5.95
C ASN A 69 15.86 -3.40 -6.40
N LEU A 70 15.09 -2.58 -7.11
CA LEU A 70 13.75 -2.92 -7.56
C LEU A 70 13.72 -4.19 -8.42
N PHE A 71 14.72 -4.42 -9.27
CA PHE A 71 14.77 -5.67 -10.05
C PHE A 71 14.89 -6.89 -9.14
N GLN A 72 15.76 -6.85 -8.12
CA GLN A 72 15.94 -7.94 -7.17
C GLN A 72 14.66 -8.21 -6.38
N VAL A 73 14.00 -7.16 -5.88
CA VAL A 73 12.75 -7.28 -5.14
C VAL A 73 11.65 -7.85 -6.04
N MET A 74 11.49 -7.32 -7.27
CA MET A 74 10.49 -7.82 -8.23
C MET A 74 10.73 -9.29 -8.60
N LYS A 75 12.00 -9.67 -8.78
CA LYS A 75 12.38 -11.07 -9.07
C LYS A 75 11.97 -12.02 -7.94
N GLU A 76 12.23 -11.64 -6.69
CA GLU A 76 11.87 -12.43 -5.51
C GLU A 76 10.35 -12.57 -5.40
N VAL A 77 9.63 -11.46 -5.49
CA VAL A 77 8.16 -11.42 -5.39
C VAL A 77 7.50 -12.27 -6.47
N LEU A 78 7.90 -12.11 -7.74
CA LEU A 78 7.32 -12.91 -8.83
C LEU A 78 7.64 -14.41 -8.68
N THR A 79 8.81 -14.74 -8.15
CA THR A 79 9.18 -16.14 -7.85
C THR A 79 8.31 -16.72 -6.73
N GLU A 80 8.10 -15.96 -5.65
CA GLU A 80 7.28 -16.36 -4.50
C GLU A 80 5.80 -16.53 -4.85
N GLN A 81 5.28 -15.67 -5.72
CA GLN A 81 3.91 -15.75 -6.22
C GLN A 81 3.73 -16.78 -7.35
N GLU A 82 4.79 -17.52 -7.71
CA GLU A 82 4.80 -18.47 -8.83
C GLU A 82 4.36 -17.84 -10.17
N ILE A 83 4.61 -16.54 -10.36
CA ILE A 83 4.31 -15.81 -11.59
C ILE A 83 5.49 -15.96 -12.55
N GLU A 84 5.24 -16.53 -13.73
CA GLU A 84 6.28 -16.65 -14.76
C GLU A 84 6.76 -15.26 -15.20
N PHE A 85 8.08 -15.08 -15.33
CA PHE A 85 8.66 -13.85 -15.84
C PHE A 85 9.92 -14.12 -16.64
N SER A 86 10.35 -13.13 -17.43
CA SER A 86 11.62 -13.16 -18.15
C SER A 86 12.29 -11.80 -18.06
N TYR A 87 13.61 -11.81 -18.15
CA TYR A 87 14.41 -10.59 -18.15
C TYR A 87 15.66 -10.77 -19.02
N GLU A 88 16.23 -9.65 -19.43
CA GLU A 88 17.48 -9.59 -20.16
C GLU A 88 18.49 -8.76 -19.37
N SER A 89 19.76 -9.20 -19.37
CA SER A 89 20.85 -8.51 -18.67
C SER A 89 21.69 -7.72 -19.65
N TYR A 90 21.83 -6.42 -19.39
CA TYR A 90 22.60 -5.49 -20.19
C TYR A 90 23.80 -4.98 -19.39
N SER A 91 25.01 -5.25 -19.90
CA SER A 91 26.25 -4.84 -19.23
C SER A 91 26.27 -3.32 -19.01
N GLY A 92 26.43 -2.89 -17.75
CA GLY A 92 26.47 -1.48 -17.36
C GLY A 92 25.11 -0.78 -17.23
N LEU A 93 24.01 -1.40 -17.67
CA LEU A 93 22.64 -0.85 -17.57
C LEU A 93 21.75 -1.61 -16.58
N GLY A 94 22.09 -2.87 -16.28
CA GLY A 94 21.34 -3.73 -15.38
C GLY A 94 20.36 -4.64 -16.12
N GLU A 95 19.30 -5.04 -15.43
CA GLU A 95 18.33 -6.01 -15.90
C GLU A 95 17.03 -5.33 -16.33
N LEU A 96 16.54 -5.73 -17.50
CA LEU A 96 15.26 -5.31 -18.05
C LEU A 96 14.28 -6.47 -17.95
N ILE A 97 13.15 -6.28 -17.26
CA ILE A 97 12.05 -7.24 -17.30
C ILE A 97 11.40 -7.19 -18.69
N THR A 98 11.30 -8.34 -19.34
CA THR A 98 10.78 -8.48 -20.71
C THR A 98 9.47 -9.24 -20.80
N LYS A 99 9.07 -9.92 -19.72
CA LYS A 99 7.79 -10.64 -19.62
C LYS A 99 7.38 -10.78 -18.15
N ILE A 100 6.08 -10.61 -17.85
CA ILE A 100 5.45 -10.98 -16.58
C ILE A 100 4.12 -11.65 -16.93
N GLY A 101 3.86 -12.83 -16.36
CA GLY A 101 2.71 -13.66 -16.70
C GLY A 101 2.68 -13.98 -18.18
N ASP A 102 1.60 -13.62 -18.86
CA ASP A 102 1.39 -13.83 -20.29
C ASP A 102 1.72 -12.61 -21.16
N LYS A 103 2.21 -11.49 -20.58
CA LYS A 103 2.52 -10.26 -21.32
C LYS A 103 4.00 -10.12 -21.58
N LYS A 104 4.37 -10.06 -22.85
CA LYS A 104 5.76 -9.88 -23.30
C LYS A 104 5.95 -8.50 -23.95
N ASN A 105 7.07 -7.85 -23.63
CA ASN A 105 7.47 -6.59 -24.26
C ASN A 105 7.39 -6.67 -25.79
N GLY A 106 6.79 -5.64 -26.39
CA GLY A 106 6.53 -5.51 -27.82
C GLY A 106 5.17 -6.05 -28.27
N GLU A 107 4.46 -6.84 -27.45
CA GLU A 107 3.10 -7.27 -27.79
C GLU A 107 2.15 -6.08 -27.82
N GLY A 108 1.54 -5.82 -28.97
CA GLY A 108 0.64 -4.68 -29.16
C GLY A 108 1.34 -3.31 -29.07
N GLY A 109 2.68 -3.26 -29.10
CA GLY A 109 3.46 -2.04 -28.88
C GLY A 109 3.72 -1.70 -27.41
N ASN A 110 3.18 -2.49 -26.48
CA ASN A 110 3.30 -2.26 -25.05
C ASN A 110 4.61 -2.82 -24.49
N TYR A 111 5.09 -2.20 -23.41
CA TYR A 111 6.27 -2.60 -22.67
C TYR A 111 5.98 -2.56 -21.17
N TRP A 112 6.67 -3.41 -20.41
CA TRP A 112 6.72 -3.30 -18.97
C TRP A 112 7.50 -2.05 -18.56
N GLN A 113 6.77 -1.13 -17.94
CA GLN A 113 7.25 0.15 -17.46
C GLN A 113 6.88 0.28 -15.98
N PHE A 114 7.53 1.19 -15.25
CA PHE A 114 7.20 1.38 -13.83
C PHE A 114 7.24 2.82 -13.34
N TRP A 115 6.41 3.07 -12.34
CA TRP A 115 6.28 4.34 -11.62
C TRP A 115 6.61 4.13 -10.15
N ILE A 116 7.07 5.19 -9.52
CA ILE A 116 7.40 5.23 -8.10
C ILE A 116 6.60 6.38 -7.49
N ASN A 117 5.67 6.04 -6.61
CA ASN A 117 4.76 6.97 -5.96
C ASN A 117 4.03 7.86 -6.99
N GLY A 118 3.50 7.24 -8.05
CA GLY A 118 2.79 7.93 -9.15
C GLY A 118 3.67 8.69 -10.14
N ASN A 119 5.01 8.62 -10.04
CA ASN A 119 5.92 9.30 -10.97
C ASN A 119 6.64 8.28 -11.86
N TYR A 120 6.61 8.51 -13.18
CA TYR A 120 7.30 7.65 -14.14
C TYR A 120 8.80 7.56 -13.82
N SER A 121 9.35 6.34 -13.81
CA SER A 121 10.75 6.16 -13.45
C SER A 121 11.69 6.63 -14.56
N MET A 122 12.66 7.47 -14.18
CA MET A 122 13.73 7.94 -15.06
C MET A 122 14.98 7.05 -15.01
N VAL A 123 14.94 5.95 -14.22
CA VAL A 123 16.04 5.00 -14.06
C VAL A 123 15.55 3.57 -14.24
N GLY A 124 16.46 2.64 -14.55
CA GLY A 124 16.14 1.22 -14.63
C GLY A 124 15.92 0.59 -13.25
N ALA A 125 15.22 -0.55 -13.21
CA ALA A 125 14.89 -1.24 -11.97
C ALA A 125 16.14 -1.69 -11.17
N SER A 126 17.25 -2.00 -11.85
CA SER A 126 18.50 -2.34 -11.18
C SER A 126 19.25 -1.14 -10.57
N SER A 127 18.80 0.09 -10.85
CA SER A 127 19.40 1.34 -10.34
C SER A 127 18.60 2.00 -9.21
N TYR A 128 17.40 1.50 -8.92
CA TYR A 128 16.55 2.04 -7.87
C TYR A 128 16.56 1.15 -6.64
N ILE A 129 16.86 1.70 -5.46
CA ILE A 129 16.73 1.00 -4.17
C ILE A 129 15.35 1.27 -3.60
N VAL A 130 14.57 0.20 -3.37
CA VAL A 130 13.20 0.30 -2.86
C VAL A 130 13.22 0.77 -1.41
N LYS A 131 12.33 1.71 -1.07
CA LYS A 131 12.24 2.30 0.25
C LYS A 131 10.94 1.90 0.95
N PRO A 132 10.95 1.87 2.29
CA PRO A 132 9.76 1.99 3.12
C PRO A 132 8.70 2.94 2.54
N ALA A 133 7.47 2.46 2.48
CA ALA A 133 6.26 3.14 2.03
C ALA A 133 6.21 3.52 0.53
N ASP A 134 7.15 3.05 -0.29
CA ASP A 134 7.00 3.21 -1.74
C ASP A 134 5.79 2.45 -2.26
N ILE A 135 5.06 3.07 -3.17
CA ILE A 135 4.08 2.44 -4.04
C ILE A 135 4.71 2.35 -5.43
N ILE A 136 4.94 1.14 -5.91
CA ILE A 136 5.58 0.90 -7.20
C ILE A 136 4.58 0.24 -8.14
N GLU A 137 4.24 0.97 -9.20
CA GLU A 137 3.29 0.49 -10.20
C GLU A 137 4.08 -0.08 -11.38
N TRP A 138 3.88 -1.35 -11.69
CA TRP A 138 4.38 -1.99 -12.90
C TRP A 138 3.24 -2.08 -13.91
N LYS A 139 3.37 -1.44 -15.07
CA LYS A 139 2.28 -1.36 -16.06
C LYS A 139 2.76 -1.86 -17.41
N PHE A 140 1.96 -2.71 -18.04
CA PHE A 140 2.17 -3.16 -19.41
C PHE A 140 1.42 -2.23 -20.37
N THR A 141 2.13 -1.22 -20.87
CA THR A 141 1.55 -0.11 -21.65
C THR A 141 2.57 0.47 -22.63
N ASP A 142 2.12 1.21 -23.63
CA ASP A 142 2.93 2.03 -24.54
C ASP A 142 2.98 3.50 -24.10
N GLU A 143 2.21 3.88 -23.07
CA GLU A 143 2.14 5.24 -22.55
C GLU A 143 3.20 5.50 -21.45
N GLN A 144 3.72 6.72 -21.44
CA GLN A 144 4.63 7.25 -20.41
C GLN A 144 3.95 8.47 -19.77
N GLN A 145 2.95 8.23 -18.90
CA GLN A 145 2.23 9.29 -18.18
C GLN A 145 2.21 9.02 -16.70
#